data_AF-A0A382UR86-F1
#
_entry.id   AF-A0A382UR86-F1
#
_cell.length_a   1.000
_cell.length_b   1.000
_cell.length_c   1.000
_cell.angle_alpha   90.00
_cell.angle_beta   90.00
_cell.angle_gamma   90.00
#
_symmetry.space_group_name_H-M   'P 1'
#
loop_
_entity.id
_entity.type
_entity.pdbx_description
1 polymer ?
#
loop_
_entity_poly.entity_id
_entity_poly.type
_entity_poly.pdbx_seq_one_letter_code
_entity_poly.pdbx_strand_id
1 'polypeptide(L)' 'MHRIPFHVTLFMVVFLPISFAAQVIESDQHGITINFDLPNPKFTKIQPTQRSTYDLISYTDSSFTSEPGNPKVPVSRLML' A
#
# COMPACT_ATOMS: atom_id res chain seq x y z
N MET A 1 -31.64 48.49 9.15
CA MET A 1 -30.33 47.89 8.80
C MET A 1 -30.35 46.43 9.22
N HIS A 2 -30.56 45.51 8.28
CA HIS A 2 -30.70 44.08 8.56
C HIS A 2 -29.36 43.40 8.28
N ARG A 3 -28.69 42.87 9.31
CA ARG A 3 -27.41 42.15 9.17
C ARG A 3 -27.70 40.66 9.09
N ILE A 4 -27.44 40.07 7.93
CA ILE A 4 -27.51 38.64 7.68
C ILE A 4 -26.22 38.01 8.25
N PRO A 5 -26.30 37.01 9.15
CA PRO A 5 -25.11 36.33 9.63
C PRO A 5 -24.62 35.36 8.55
N PHE A 6 -23.43 35.61 8.01
CA PHE A 6 -22.72 34.66 7.17
C PHE A 6 -22.17 33.54 8.06
N HIS A 7 -22.78 32.35 7.99
CA HIS A 7 -22.18 31.13 8.51
C HIS A 7 -21.17 30.61 7.47
N VAL A 8 -19.88 30.77 7.77
CA VAL A 8 -18.81 30.14 6.99
C VAL A 8 -18.64 28.71 7.51
N THR A 9 -19.16 27.73 6.77
CA THR A 9 -18.94 26.32 7.07
C THR A 9 -17.54 25.94 6.58
N LEU A 10 -16.59 25.82 7.51
CA LEU A 10 -15.22 25.38 7.22
C LEU A 10 -15.23 23.88 6.92
N PHE A 11 -15.09 23.50 5.65
CA PHE A 11 -14.87 22.11 5.25
C PHE A 11 -13.45 21.69 5.62
N MET A 12 -13.31 20.97 6.74
CA MET A 12 -12.04 20.37 7.15
C MET A 12 -11.81 19.11 6.32
N VAL A 13 -11.02 19.20 5.24
CA VAL A 13 -10.57 18.03 4.48
C VAL A 13 -9.49 17.33 5.29
N VAL A 14 -9.85 16.22 5.93
CA VAL A 14 -8.90 15.34 6.62
C VAL A 14 -8.14 14.55 5.56
N PHE A 15 -6.94 15.01 5.22
CA PHE A 15 -5.97 14.19 4.48
C PHE A 15 -5.46 13.10 5.42
N LEU A 16 -6.14 11.95 5.44
CA LEU A 16 -5.52 10.75 5.97
C LEU A 16 -4.25 10.48 5.15
N PRO A 17 -3.08 10.29 5.80
CA PRO A 17 -1.89 9.85 5.08
C PRO A 17 -2.15 8.41 4.65
N ILE A 18 -2.74 8.23 3.47
CA ILE A 18 -2.71 6.94 2.79
C ILE A 18 -1.26 6.81 2.35
N SER A 19 -0.47 6.11 3.15
CA SER A 19 0.92 5.79 2.82
C SER A 19 0.88 4.79 1.67
N PHE A 20 0.77 5.27 0.44
CA PHE A 20 0.85 4.41 -0.73
C PHE A 20 2.28 3.85 -0.81
N ALA A 21 2.40 2.53 -0.88
CA ALA A 21 3.67 1.83 -1.11
C ALA A 21 4.29 2.14 -2.48
N ALA A 22 3.64 2.96 -3.30
CA ALA A 22 4.06 3.35 -4.64
C ALA A 22 3.83 4.85 -4.86
N GLN A 23 4.83 5.54 -5.41
CA GLN A 23 4.76 6.95 -5.77
C GLN A 23 5.28 7.17 -7.18
N VAL A 24 4.52 7.88 -8.01
CA VAL A 24 5.02 8.37 -9.31
C VAL A 24 6.03 9.48 -9.05
N ILE A 25 7.27 9.27 -9.52
CA ILE A 25 8.35 10.27 -9.40
C ILE A 25 8.43 11.11 -10.67
N GLU A 26 8.20 10.50 -11.83
CA GLU A 26 8.26 11.15 -13.13
C GLU A 26 7.26 10.51 -14.09
N SER A 27 6.65 11.33 -14.96
CA SER A 27 5.79 10.87 -16.04
C SER A 27 5.97 11.78 -17.24
N ASP A 28 6.28 11.18 -18.39
CA ASP A 28 6.43 11.87 -19.66
C ASP A 28 5.79 11.07 -20.82
N GLN A 29 6.04 11.51 -22.05
CA GLN A 29 5.53 10.85 -23.26
C GLN A 29 6.14 9.46 -23.53
N HIS A 30 7.22 9.09 -22.85
CA HIS A 30 7.92 7.81 -23.02
C HIS A 30 7.61 6.81 -21.90
N GLY A 31 7.14 7.27 -20.74
CA GLY A 31 6.71 6.38 -19.68
C GLY A 31 6.48 7.03 -18.32
N ILE A 32 6.43 6.19 -17.29
CA ILE A 32 6.22 6.56 -15.90
C ILE A 32 7.30 5.87 -15.07
N THR A 33 7.97 6.64 -14.20
CA THR A 33 8.88 6.12 -13.18
C THR A 33 8.19 6.12 -11.83
N ILE A 34 8.15 4.96 -11.18
CA ILE A 34 7.46 4.75 -9.90
C ILE A 34 8.46 4.25 -8.86
N ASN A 35 8.55 4.94 -7.72
CA ASN A 35 9.22 4.41 -6.55
C ASN A 35 8.30 3.42 -5.84
N PHE A 36 8.83 2.27 -5.44
CA PHE A 36 8.12 1.33 -4.58
C PHE A 36 8.86 1.19 -3.26
N ASP A 37 8.19 1.57 -2.18
CA ASP A 37 8.65 1.33 -0.82
C ASP A 37 7.99 0.06 -0.26
N LEU A 38 8.66 -0.61 0.66
CA LEU A 38 8.13 -1.78 1.38
C LEU A 38 7.71 -1.35 2.80
N PRO A 39 6.47 -0.87 3.00
CA PRO A 39 6.05 -0.30 4.27
C PRO A 39 5.91 -1.36 5.35
N ASN A 40 6.62 -1.19 6.48
CA ASN A 40 6.52 -2.04 7.67
C ASN A 40 6.72 -3.54 7.37
N PRO A 41 7.93 -3.95 6.92
CA PRO A 41 8.22 -5.34 6.61
C PRO A 41 8.15 -6.20 7.88
N LYS A 42 7.57 -7.39 7.75
CA LYS A 42 7.36 -8.36 8.83
C LYS A 42 7.82 -9.74 8.41
N PHE A 43 8.43 -10.45 9.36
CA PHE A 43 8.86 -11.84 9.24
C PHE A 43 8.07 -12.67 10.22
N THR A 44 7.32 -13.66 9.73
CA THR A 44 6.49 -14.55 10.56
C THR A 44 6.90 -15.98 10.34
N LYS A 45 7.28 -16.70 11.40
CA LYS A 45 7.56 -18.13 11.30
C LYS A 45 6.27 -18.91 11.09
N ILE A 46 6.22 -19.69 10.01
CA ILE A 46 5.10 -20.57 9.68
C ILE A 46 5.61 -22.01 9.67
N GLN A 47 4.89 -22.88 10.38
CA GLN A 47 5.15 -24.31 10.42
C GLN A 47 3.92 -25.06 9.92
N PRO A 48 3.85 -25.41 8.63
CA PRO A 48 2.76 -26.22 8.10
C PRO A 48 2.86 -27.66 8.63
N THR A 49 1.71 -28.32 8.82
CA THR A 49 1.61 -29.66 9.43
C THR A 49 2.48 -30.74 8.78
N GLN A 50 2.81 -30.60 7.49
CA GLN A 50 3.55 -31.60 6.71
C GLN A 50 4.83 -31.03 6.07
N ARG A 51 5.32 -29.86 6.50
CA ARG A 51 6.49 -29.21 5.89
C ARG A 51 7.39 -28.59 6.94
N SER A 52 8.65 -28.34 6.55
CA SER A 52 9.60 -27.58 7.34
C SER A 52 9.07 -26.19 7.66
N THR A 53 9.46 -25.67 8.82
CA THR A 53 9.22 -24.29 9.20
C THR A 53 9.95 -23.34 8.25
N TYR A 54 9.27 -22.26 7.85
CA TYR A 54 9.86 -21.20 7.03
C TYR A 54 9.38 -19.82 7.50
N ASP A 55 10.12 -18.78 7.13
CA ASP A 55 9.71 -17.40 7.37
C ASP A 55 8.82 -16.90 6.23
N LEU A 56 7.61 -16.46 6.57
CA LEU A 56 6.74 -15.72 5.67
C LEU A 56 7.07 -14.23 5.80
N ILE A 57 7.48 -13.64 4.68
CA ILE A 57 7.77 -12.21 4.57
C ILE A 57 6.52 -11.49 4.08
N SER A 58 6.14 -10.40 4.73
CA SER A 58 4.99 -9.55 4.34
C SER A 58 5.31 -8.08 4.59
N TYR A 59 4.57 -7.19 3.94
CA TYR A 59 4.57 -5.76 4.22
C TYR A 59 3.13 -5.22 4.14
N THR A 60 2.92 -3.97 4.55
CA THR A 60 1.60 -3.35 4.54
C THR A 60 1.04 -3.36 3.12
N ASP A 61 -0.22 -3.80 2.98
CA ASP A 61 -0.93 -3.95 1.70
C ASP A 61 -0.30 -4.93 0.69
N SER A 62 0.67 -5.76 1.11
CA SER A 62 1.17 -6.86 0.29
C SER A 62 0.11 -7.94 0.11
N SER A 63 0.00 -8.44 -1.11
CA SER A 63 -0.66 -9.73 -1.40
C SER A 63 0.41 -10.80 -1.60
N PHE A 64 0.02 -12.04 -1.93
CA PHE A 64 0.98 -13.12 -2.18
C PHE A 64 0.78 -13.74 -3.56
N THR A 65 1.86 -14.27 -4.13
CA THR A 65 1.79 -15.19 -5.26
C THR A 65 0.88 -16.39 -4.92
N SER A 66 0.07 -16.82 -5.89
CA SER A 66 -0.96 -17.86 -5.70
C SER A 66 -0.60 -19.21 -6.34
N GLU A 67 0.54 -19.31 -7.02
CA GLU A 67 0.91 -20.52 -7.75
C GLU A 67 1.30 -21.66 -6.80
N PRO A 68 0.69 -22.85 -6.94
CA PRO A 68 1.04 -24.01 -6.13
C PRO A 68 2.47 -24.47 -6.36
N GLY A 69 3.14 -24.92 -5.30
CA GLY A 69 4.50 -25.49 -5.39
C GLY A 69 5.64 -24.46 -5.32
N ASN A 70 5.35 -23.18 -5.56
CA ASN A 70 6.31 -22.10 -5.44
C ASN A 70 6.33 -21.48 -4.02
N PRO A 71 7.45 -20.84 -3.61
CA PRO A 71 7.47 -20.03 -2.40
C PRO A 71 6.39 -18.96 -2.44
N LYS A 72 5.73 -18.72 -1.30
CA LYS A 72 4.82 -17.57 -1.17
C LYS A 72 5.65 -16.29 -1.11
N VAL A 73 5.61 -15.50 -2.17
CA VAL A 73 6.34 -14.24 -2.29
C VAL A 73 5.36 -13.07 -2.15
N PRO A 74 5.63 -12.06 -1.31
CA PRO A 74 4.76 -10.91 -1.19
C PRO A 74 4.85 -10.01 -2.43
N VAL A 75 3.71 -9.55 -2.95
CA VAL A 75 3.60 -8.73 -4.16
C VAL A 75 2.68 -7.52 -3.95
N SER A 76 3.10 -6.37 -4.50
CA SER A 76 2.31 -5.16 -4.61
C SER A 76 1.54 -5.17 -5.92
N ARG A 77 0.30 -4.66 -5.91
CA ARG A 77 -0.46 -4.38 -7.13
C ARG A 77 -0.66 -2.89 -7.25
N LEU A 78 -0.24 -2.34 -8.38
CA LEU A 78 -0.49 -0.96 -8.75
C LEU A 78 -1.46 -0.96 -9.94
N MET A 79 -2.56 -0.22 -9.82
CA MET A 79 -3.44 0.09 -10.93
C MET A 79 -3.11 1.53 -11.37
N LEU A 80 -2.71 1.68 -12.63
CA LEU A 80 -2.41 2.95 -13.27
C LEU A 80 -3.56 3.34 -14.21
#